data_AF-A0A837J2K7-F1
#
_entry.id   AF-A0A837J2K7-F1
#
_cell.length_a   1.000
_cell.length_b   1.000
_cell.length_c   1.000
_cell.angle_alpha   90.00
_cell.angle_beta   90.00
_cell.angle_gamma   90.00
#
_symmetry.space_group_name_H-M   'P 1'
#
loop_
_entity.id
_entity.type
_entity.pdbx_description
1 polymer ?
#
loop_
_entity_poly.entity_id
_entity_poly.type
_entity_poly.pdbx_seq_one_letter_code
_entity_poly.pdbx_strand_id
1 'polypeptide(L)'
;MIEKLYKLKKNQTDQKLIEKATLEQEVDKIDSEVVFTQHKIDTATVDRFGAISDFLILAMHKDTMRLHIQKLLTRKNSLVSQIANLVNEIVELQKESEQFKYILDEEKKEKFKKILAAEEEAASEYVQSKYIRG
;
A
#
# COMPACT_ATOMS: atom_id res chain seq x y z
N MET A 1 -10.40 -24.28 -4.63
CA MET A 1 -11.17 -23.03 -4.46
C MET A 1 -10.40 -22.03 -3.59
N ILE A 2 -9.88 -22.47 -2.43
CA ILE A 2 -9.10 -21.65 -1.50
C ILE A 2 -7.82 -21.08 -2.12
N GLU A 3 -7.11 -21.82 -2.97
CA GLU A 3 -5.94 -21.30 -3.68
C GLU A 3 -6.26 -20.12 -4.60
N LYS A 4 -7.44 -20.14 -5.24
CA LYS A 4 -7.91 -19.02 -6.08
C LYS A 4 -8.23 -17.80 -5.21
N LEU A 5 -8.82 -18.00 -4.04
CA LEU A 5 -9.11 -16.92 -3.07
C LEU A 5 -7.83 -16.30 -2.52
N TYR A 6 -6.83 -17.13 -2.16
CA TYR A 6 -5.51 -16.65 -1.72
C TYR A 6 -4.83 -15.78 -2.79
N LYS A 7 -4.80 -16.26 -4.04
CA LYS A 7 -4.24 -15.47 -5.17
C LYS A 7 -5.01 -14.17 -5.40
N LEU A 8 -6.34 -14.20 -5.32
CA LEU A 8 -7.17 -13.00 -5.46
C LEU A 8 -6.85 -11.96 -4.37
N LYS A 9 -6.76 -12.38 -3.11
CA LYS A 9 -6.47 -11.50 -1.97
C LYS A 9 -5.07 -10.91 -2.04
N LYS A 10 -4.09 -11.71 -2.49
CA LYS A 10 -2.75 -11.22 -2.77
C LYS A 10 -2.75 -10.13 -3.84
N ASN A 11 -3.43 -10.37 -4.98
CA ASN A 11 -3.53 -9.37 -6.04
C ASN A 11 -4.25 -8.08 -5.57
N GLN A 12 -5.28 -8.20 -4.73
CA GLN A 12 -5.96 -7.04 -4.12
C GLN A 12 -5.00 -6.25 -3.23
N THR A 13 -4.19 -6.94 -2.44
CA THR A 13 -3.16 -6.32 -1.59
C THR A 13 -2.14 -5.56 -2.44
N ASP A 14 -1.65 -6.18 -3.52
CA ASP A 14 -0.68 -5.57 -4.44
C ASP A 14 -1.26 -4.31 -5.12
N GLN A 15 -2.52 -4.35 -5.56
CA GLN A 15 -3.22 -3.18 -6.12
C GLN A 15 -3.31 -2.03 -5.12
N LYS A 16 -3.67 -2.35 -3.86
CA LYS A 16 -3.78 -1.35 -2.79
C LYS A 16 -2.43 -0.74 -2.40
N LEU A 17 -1.35 -1.52 -2.47
CA LEU A 17 0.01 -1.02 -2.27
C LEU A 17 0.42 -0.03 -3.37
N ILE A 18 0.06 -0.32 -4.63
CA ILE A 18 0.29 0.61 -5.74
C ILE A 18 -0.51 1.90 -5.53
N GLU A 19 -1.80 1.79 -5.18
CA GLU A 19 -2.66 2.94 -4.87
C GLU A 19 -2.03 3.82 -3.77
N LYS A 20 -1.60 3.21 -2.67
CA LYS A 20 -0.88 3.90 -1.59
C LYS A 20 0.35 4.64 -2.11
N ALA A 21 1.20 3.97 -2.90
CA ALA A 21 2.43 4.57 -3.44
C ALA A 21 2.12 5.77 -4.35
N THR A 22 1.06 5.71 -5.15
CA THR A 22 0.65 6.84 -6.00
C THR A 22 0.21 8.05 -5.18
N LEU A 23 -0.54 7.84 -4.09
CA LEU A 23 -0.94 8.93 -3.21
C LEU A 23 0.24 9.52 -2.43
N GLU A 24 1.20 8.69 -2.01
CA GLU A 24 2.45 9.16 -1.39
C GLU A 24 3.24 10.06 -2.35
N GLN A 25 3.35 9.68 -3.63
CA GLN A 25 3.97 10.53 -4.65
C GLN A 25 3.23 11.86 -4.87
N GLU A 26 1.90 11.88 -4.77
CA GLU A 26 1.13 13.13 -4.83
C GLU A 26 1.42 14.03 -3.63
N VAL A 27 1.55 13.46 -2.44
CA VAL A 27 1.95 14.21 -1.23
C VAL A 27 3.35 14.81 -1.40
N ASP A 28 4.31 14.05 -1.92
CA ASP A 28 5.68 14.53 -2.15
C ASP A 28 5.72 15.67 -3.18
N LYS A 29 4.88 15.60 -4.22
CA LYS A 29 4.72 16.71 -5.19
C LYS A 29 4.18 17.96 -4.52
N ILE A 30 3.17 17.82 -3.66
CA ILE A 30 2.61 18.95 -2.91
C ILE A 30 3.67 19.57 -1.99
N ASP A 31 4.47 18.75 -1.30
CA ASP A 31 5.52 19.24 -0.41
C ASP A 31 6.59 20.03 -1.18
N SER A 32 6.98 19.51 -2.35
CA SER A 32 7.91 20.21 -3.25
C SER A 32 7.34 21.56 -3.72
N GLU A 33 6.05 21.61 -4.06
CA GLU A 33 5.37 22.83 -4.50
C GLU A 33 5.24 23.87 -3.37
N VAL A 34 4.96 23.41 -2.14
CA VAL A 34 4.92 24.28 -0.95
C VAL A 34 6.29 24.92 -0.71
N VAL A 35 7.36 24.13 -0.73
CA VAL A 35 8.74 24.64 -0.55
C VAL A 35 9.09 25.65 -1.64
N PHE A 36 8.76 25.34 -2.89
CA PHE A 36 9.00 26.24 -4.02
C PHE A 36 8.23 27.56 -3.90
N THR A 37 6.96 27.49 -3.51
CA THR A 37 6.12 28.68 -3.32
C THR A 37 6.61 29.52 -2.13
N GLN A 38 7.05 28.87 -1.06
CA GLN A 38 7.64 29.56 0.09
C GLN A 38 8.92 30.29 -0.30
N HIS A 39 9.80 29.64 -1.05
CA HIS A 39 11.00 30.29 -1.58
C HIS A 39 10.68 31.51 -2.46
N LYS A 40 9.63 31.45 -3.28
CA LYS A 40 9.15 32.62 -4.04
C LYS A 40 8.68 33.75 -3.14
N ILE A 41 7.96 33.45 -2.06
CA ILE A 41 7.53 34.46 -1.08
C ILE A 41 8.74 35.15 -0.44
N ASP A 42 9.76 34.37 -0.08
CA ASP A 42 10.93 34.86 0.65
C ASP A 42 11.85 35.69 -0.26
N THR A 43 12.00 35.30 -1.52
CA THR A 43 12.82 36.01 -2.51
C THR A 43 12.10 37.17 -3.20
N ALA A 44 10.77 37.24 -3.14
CA ALA A 44 10.02 38.35 -3.73
C ALA A 44 10.31 39.66 -2.99
N THR A 45 10.90 40.61 -3.70
CA THR A 45 11.23 41.95 -3.22
C THR A 45 10.85 43.01 -4.26
N VAL A 46 10.73 44.25 -3.83
CA VAL A 46 10.55 45.42 -4.70
C VAL A 46 11.80 46.28 -4.70
N ASP A 47 11.94 47.15 -5.70
CA ASP A 47 13.04 48.11 -5.76
C ASP A 47 12.97 49.11 -4.59
N ARG A 48 14.13 49.49 -4.06
CA ARG A 48 14.27 50.45 -2.95
C ARG A 48 13.70 51.83 -3.32
N PHE A 49 13.76 52.20 -4.60
CA PHE A 49 13.22 53.45 -5.12
C PHE A 49 11.87 53.29 -5.83
N GLY A 50 11.21 52.13 -5.66
CA GLY A 50 9.89 51.86 -6.23
C GLY A 50 8.79 52.74 -5.66
N ALA A 51 7.66 52.80 -6.36
CA ALA A 51 6.50 53.54 -5.90
C ALA A 51 5.90 52.86 -4.66
N ILE A 52 5.23 53.62 -3.79
CA ILE A 52 4.53 53.07 -2.60
C ILE A 52 3.53 51.98 -3.01
N SER A 53 2.90 52.13 -4.18
CA SER A 53 2.01 51.11 -4.77
C SER A 53 2.69 49.76 -4.96
N ASP A 54 4.00 49.73 -5.25
CA ASP A 54 4.72 48.49 -5.53
C ASP A 54 4.85 47.63 -4.27
N PHE A 55 5.03 48.27 -3.10
CA PHE A 55 5.03 47.58 -1.80
C PHE A 55 3.67 46.96 -1.47
N LEU A 56 2.57 47.65 -1.80
CA LEU A 56 1.22 47.13 -1.62
C LEU A 56 0.96 45.92 -2.53
N ILE A 57 1.38 46.00 -3.81
CA ILE A 57 1.27 44.92 -4.78
C ILE A 57 2.08 43.70 -4.30
N LEU A 58 3.30 43.91 -3.80
CA LEU A 58 4.12 42.84 -3.24
C LEU A 58 3.42 42.15 -2.05
N ALA A 59 2.83 42.91 -1.14
CA ALA A 59 2.10 42.36 0.00
C ALA A 59 0.92 41.48 -0.47
N MET A 60 0.08 41.99 -1.38
CA MET A 60 -1.03 41.23 -1.96
C MET A 60 -0.55 39.96 -2.68
N HIS A 61 0.57 40.04 -3.40
CA HIS A 61 1.15 38.88 -4.08
C HIS A 61 1.61 37.81 -3.08
N LYS A 62 2.31 38.21 -2.01
CA LYS A 62 2.72 37.29 -0.94
C LYS A 62 1.53 36.66 -0.23
N ASP A 63 0.49 37.42 0.04
CA ASP A 63 -0.74 36.90 0.67
C ASP A 63 -1.47 35.90 -0.23
N THR A 64 -1.51 36.15 -1.54
CA THR A 64 -2.06 35.21 -2.52
C THR A 64 -1.27 33.89 -2.53
N MET A 65 0.06 33.95 -2.47
CA MET A 65 0.91 32.75 -2.40
C MET A 65 0.74 32.00 -1.07
N ARG A 66 0.58 32.70 0.07
CA ARG A 66 0.27 32.07 1.36
C ARG A 66 -1.07 31.33 1.33
N LEU A 67 -2.08 31.93 0.71
CA LEU A 67 -3.38 31.29 0.52
C LEU A 67 -3.27 30.03 -0.36
N HIS A 68 -2.44 30.07 -1.42
CA HIS A 68 -2.15 28.89 -2.25
C HIS A 68 -1.52 27.76 -1.42
N ILE A 69 -0.52 28.07 -0.59
CA ILE A 69 0.11 27.11 0.33
C ILE A 69 -0.95 26.49 1.27
N GLN A 70 -1.85 27.29 1.83
CA GLN A 70 -2.92 26.76 2.70
C GLN A 70 -3.84 25.77 1.97
N LYS A 71 -4.19 26.04 0.71
CA LYS A 71 -4.98 25.12 -0.12
C LYS A 71 -4.24 23.81 -0.36
N LEU A 72 -2.95 23.90 -0.70
CA LEU A 72 -2.08 22.73 -0.88
C LEU A 72 -2.00 21.89 0.39
N LEU A 73 -1.80 22.51 1.55
CA LEU A 73 -1.76 21.81 2.85
C LEU A 73 -3.09 21.13 3.20
N THR A 74 -4.22 21.79 2.91
CA THR A 74 -5.55 21.20 3.12
C THR A 74 -5.73 19.96 2.23
N ARG A 75 -5.28 20.04 0.97
CA ARG A 75 -5.30 18.90 0.07
C ARG A 75 -4.40 17.77 0.56
N LYS A 76 -3.18 18.08 1.01
CA LYS A 76 -2.25 17.11 1.62
C LYS A 76 -2.90 16.39 2.80
N ASN A 77 -3.55 17.11 3.71
CA ASN A 77 -4.22 16.50 4.87
C ASN A 77 -5.33 15.51 4.46
N SER A 78 -6.08 15.82 3.39
CA SER A 78 -7.06 14.90 2.83
C SER A 78 -6.41 13.64 2.25
N LEU A 79 -5.30 13.79 1.52
CA LEU A 79 -4.56 12.64 0.96
C LEU A 79 -3.94 11.77 2.06
N VAL A 80 -3.36 12.38 3.10
CA VAL A 80 -2.81 11.65 4.26
C VAL A 80 -3.90 10.84 4.97
N SER A 81 -5.10 11.39 5.10
CA SER A 81 -6.25 10.65 5.66
C SER A 81 -6.64 9.45 4.78
N GLN A 82 -6.60 9.61 3.45
CA GLN A 82 -6.86 8.51 2.51
C GLN A 82 -5.79 7.41 2.59
N ILE A 83 -4.51 7.81 2.69
CA ILE A 83 -3.40 6.86 2.89
C ILE A 83 -3.60 6.07 4.19
N ALA A 84 -3.99 6.72 5.28
CA ALA A 84 -4.23 6.04 6.56
C ALA A 84 -5.35 4.99 6.44
N ASN A 85 -6.44 5.32 5.74
CA ASN A 85 -7.53 4.36 5.48
C ASN A 85 -7.06 3.18 4.62
N LEU A 86 -6.29 3.44 3.56
CA LEU A 86 -5.72 2.38 2.71
C LEU A 86 -4.78 1.46 3.49
N VAL A 87 -3.99 1.99 4.42
CA VAL A 87 -3.14 1.16 5.29
C VAL A 87 -3.98 0.20 6.13
N ASN A 88 -5.10 0.66 6.70
CA ASN A 88 -6.01 -0.23 7.44
C ASN A 88 -6.60 -1.31 6.54
N GLU A 89 -7.03 -0.97 5.32
CA GLU A 89 -7.52 -1.96 4.33
C GLU A 89 -6.46 -3.00 3.97
N ILE A 90 -5.21 -2.57 3.75
CA ILE A 90 -4.09 -3.47 3.44
C ILE A 90 -3.84 -4.45 4.59
N VAL A 91 -3.86 -3.98 5.83
CA VAL A 91 -3.67 -4.83 7.02
C VAL A 91 -4.76 -5.90 7.11
N GLU A 92 -6.02 -5.55 6.89
CA GLU A 92 -7.10 -6.54 6.89
C GLU A 92 -6.96 -7.57 5.75
N LEU A 93 -6.62 -7.11 4.54
CA LEU A 93 -6.36 -8.02 3.41
C LEU A 93 -5.18 -8.96 3.67
N GLN A 94 -4.14 -8.49 4.34
CA GLN A 94 -2.99 -9.32 4.73
C GLN A 94 -3.38 -10.39 5.75
N LYS A 95 -4.17 -10.04 6.78
CA LYS A 95 -4.70 -11.00 7.76
C LYS A 95 -5.52 -12.09 7.07
N GLU A 96 -6.44 -11.73 6.18
CA GLU A 96 -7.25 -12.70 5.42
C GLU A 96 -6.38 -13.61 4.54
N SER A 97 -5.38 -13.03 3.87
CA SER A 97 -4.43 -13.78 3.04
C SER A 97 -3.64 -14.81 3.86
N GLU A 98 -3.19 -14.45 5.06
CA GLU A 98 -2.52 -15.36 5.98
C GLU A 98 -3.42 -16.50 6.44
N GLN A 99 -4.70 -16.22 6.74
CA GLN A 99 -5.67 -17.26 7.09
C GLN A 99 -5.84 -18.26 5.95
N PHE A 100 -5.99 -17.79 4.70
CA PHE A 100 -6.08 -18.69 3.54
C PHE A 100 -4.80 -19.49 3.31
N LYS A 101 -3.63 -18.89 3.55
CA LYS A 101 -2.35 -19.59 3.47
C LYS A 101 -2.27 -20.72 4.48
N TYR A 102 -2.65 -20.47 5.73
CA TYR A 102 -2.68 -21.48 6.78
C TYR A 102 -3.56 -22.68 6.41
N ILE A 103 -4.78 -22.42 5.91
CA ILE A 103 -5.69 -23.49 5.47
C ILE A 103 -5.08 -24.31 4.33
N LEU A 104 -4.44 -23.66 3.35
CA LEU A 104 -3.78 -24.37 2.25
C LEU A 104 -2.63 -25.26 2.72
N ASP A 105 -1.89 -24.83 3.74
CA ASP A 105 -0.78 -25.61 4.27
C ASP A 105 -1.28 -26.83 5.07
N GLU A 106 -2.37 -26.70 5.82
CA GLU A 106 -3.04 -27.84 6.46
C GLU A 106 -3.61 -28.84 5.44
N GLU A 107 -4.29 -28.37 4.39
CA GLU A 107 -4.79 -29.25 3.32
C GLU A 107 -3.65 -30.05 2.66
N LYS A 108 -2.48 -29.43 2.47
CA LYS A 108 -1.30 -30.12 1.92
C LYS A 108 -0.77 -31.18 2.87
N LYS A 109 -0.66 -30.88 4.17
CA LYS A 109 -0.22 -31.84 5.19
C LYS A 109 -1.15 -33.04 5.26
N GLU A 110 -2.46 -32.83 5.24
CA GLU A 110 -3.44 -33.93 5.25
C GLU A 110 -3.35 -34.80 4.00
N LYS A 111 -3.24 -34.19 2.82
CA LYS A 111 -3.06 -34.93 1.56
C LYS A 111 -1.79 -35.78 1.60
N PHE A 112 -0.70 -35.22 2.10
CA PHE A 112 0.56 -35.94 2.23
C PHE A 112 0.45 -37.14 3.18
N LYS A 113 -0.18 -36.96 4.36
CA LYS A 113 -0.44 -38.06 5.30
C LYS A 113 -1.28 -39.18 4.67
N LYS A 114 -2.31 -38.84 3.90
CA LYS A 114 -3.16 -39.83 3.21
C LYS A 114 -2.40 -40.63 2.16
N ILE A 115 -1.53 -39.97 1.39
CA ILE A 115 -0.67 -40.64 0.41
C ILE A 115 0.28 -41.61 1.11
N LEU A 116 0.93 -41.15 2.19
CA LEU A 116 1.90 -41.96 2.93
C LEU A 116 1.24 -43.19 3.58
N ALA A 117 0.04 -43.03 4.15
CA ALA A 117 -0.74 -44.15 4.68
C ALA A 117 -1.14 -45.16 3.60
N ALA A 118 -1.54 -44.70 2.41
CA ALA A 118 -1.87 -45.58 1.29
C ALA A 118 -0.64 -46.33 0.75
N GLU A 119 0.53 -45.69 0.73
CA GLU A 119 1.80 -46.34 0.37
C GLU A 119 2.21 -47.39 1.41
N GLU A 120 2.04 -47.11 2.70
CA GLU A 120 2.29 -48.08 3.77
C GLU A 120 1.35 -49.28 3.69
N GLU A 121 0.06 -49.05 3.43
CA GLU A 121 -0.93 -50.13 3.24
C GLU A 121 -0.58 -51.00 2.03
N ALA A 122 -0.29 -50.40 0.87
CA ALA A 122 0.12 -51.13 -0.33
C ALA A 122 1.43 -51.92 -0.13
N ALA A 123 2.40 -51.35 0.60
CA ALA A 123 3.65 -52.03 0.93
C ALA A 123 3.40 -53.21 1.89
N SER A 124 2.54 -53.02 2.90
CA SER A 124 2.16 -54.06 3.86
C SER A 124 1.44 -55.22 3.16
N GLU A 125 0.45 -54.92 2.31
CA GLU A 125 -0.27 -55.90 1.49
C GLU A 125 0.69 -56.65 0.56
N TYR A 126 1.63 -55.96 -0.09
CA TYR A 126 2.64 -56.58 -0.93
C TYR A 126 3.50 -57.57 -0.15
N VAL A 127 3.99 -57.16 1.03
CA VAL A 127 4.77 -58.03 1.92
C VAL A 127 3.96 -59.25 2.34
N GLN A 128 2.72 -59.05 2.79
CA GLN A 128 1.83 -60.13 3.22
C GLN A 128 1.52 -61.12 2.07
N SER A 129 1.31 -60.62 0.86
CA SER A 129 1.07 -61.45 -0.33
C SER A 129 2.25 -62.36 -0.69
N LYS A 130 3.49 -61.94 -0.38
CA LYS A 130 4.68 -62.77 -0.56
C LYS A 130 4.79 -63.89 0.47
N TYR A 131 4.33 -63.66 1.70
CA TYR A 131 4.33 -64.68 2.75
C TYR A 131 3.20 -65.71 2.60
N ILE A 132 2.08 -65.37 1.94
CA ILE A 132 0.95 -66.30 1.71
C ILE A 132 1.18 -67.24 0.52
N ARG A 133 2.10 -66.90 -0.41
CA ARG A 133 2.41 -67.72 -1.60
C ARG A 133 3.59 -68.69 -1.41
N GLY A 134 4.20 -68.74 -0.23
CA GLY A 134 5.20 -69.75 0.17
C GLY A 134 4.55 -70.85 1.00
#